data_AF-A0A971H8R3-F1
#
_entry.id   AF-A0A971H8R3-F1
#
_cell.length_a   1.000
_cell.length_b   1.000
_cell.length_c   1.000
_cell.angle_alpha   90.00
_cell.angle_beta   90.00
_cell.angle_gamma   90.00
#
_symmetry.space_group_name_H-M   'P 1'
#
loop_
_entity.id
_entity.type
_entity.pdbx_description
1 polymer ?
#
loop_
_entity_poly.entity_id
_entity_poly.type
_entity_poly.pdbx_seq_one_letter_code
_entity_poly.pdbx_strand_id
1 'polypeptide(L)'
;MKCGIDPGRYKIGFAIVENGKLLFSAIIPKSKEEVLAKAVKDNDWKLLEQWGKEGNVAAVSNMIAEKVLLGDGTSSNEIKSLLKETVNLEIVSEYETTLKGRELYWQLHSPKGLWKLIPTSLRTPARDIDDLAAWAIVNASANLD
;
A
#
# COMPACT_ATOMS: atom_id res chain seq x y z
N MET A 1 -6.38 -11.43 -5.84
CA MET A 1 -5.54 -10.22 -5.63
C MET A 1 -4.86 -10.21 -4.26
N LYS A 2 -3.78 -9.45 -4.10
CA LYS A 2 -3.04 -9.26 -2.83
C LYS A 2 -3.20 -7.81 -2.33
N CYS A 3 -3.26 -7.62 -1.02
CA CYS A 3 -3.29 -6.28 -0.39
C CYS A 3 -2.02 -6.03 0.41
N GLY A 4 -1.47 -4.82 0.34
CA GLY A 4 -0.34 -4.37 1.17
C GLY A 4 -0.79 -3.33 2.19
N ILE A 5 -0.21 -3.38 3.39
CA ILE A 5 -0.40 -2.42 4.46
C ILE A 5 0.97 -1.99 4.99
N ASP A 6 1.23 -0.68 4.95
CA ASP A 6 2.43 -0.03 5.49
C ASP A 6 2.04 0.76 6.74
N PRO A 7 2.23 0.20 7.95
CA PRO A 7 1.84 0.84 9.19
C PRO A 7 2.79 1.99 9.55
N GLY A 8 2.22 3.16 9.80
CA GLY A 8 2.95 4.34 10.29
C GLY A 8 2.35 4.91 11.56
N ARG A 9 3.12 5.78 12.21
CA ARG A 9 2.72 6.44 13.47
C ARG A 9 1.47 7.31 13.34
N TYR A 10 1.31 8.00 12.21
CA TYR A 10 0.24 8.99 12.00
C TYR A 10 -0.71 8.65 10.86
N LYS A 11 -0.30 7.75 9.99
CA LYS A 11 -0.95 7.37 8.74
C LYS A 11 -0.56 5.94 8.40
N ILE A 12 -1.33 5.31 7.53
CA ILE A 12 -1.18 3.94 7.10
C ILE A 12 -1.26 3.93 5.58
N GLY A 13 -0.23 3.42 4.92
CA GLY A 13 -0.27 3.14 3.50
C GLY A 13 -1.07 1.87 3.22
N PHE A 14 -1.87 1.89 2.15
CA PHE A 14 -2.62 0.73 1.68
C PHE A 14 -2.52 0.61 0.16
N ALA A 15 -2.39 -0.62 -0.32
CA ALA A 15 -2.36 -0.92 -1.75
C ALA A 15 -3.12 -2.21 -2.07
N ILE A 16 -3.86 -2.21 -3.17
CA ILE A 16 -4.45 -3.39 -3.80
C ILE A 16 -3.69 -3.67 -5.09
N VAL A 17 -3.17 -4.88 -5.21
CA VAL A 17 -2.25 -5.27 -6.27
C VAL A 17 -2.68 -6.60 -6.88
N GLU A 18 -2.65 -6.67 -8.19
CA GLU A 18 -2.91 -7.89 -8.95
C GLU A 18 -1.87 -8.04 -10.05
N ASN A 19 -1.24 -9.22 -10.15
CA ASN A 19 -0.19 -9.51 -11.14
C ASN A 19 0.91 -8.43 -11.17
N GLY A 20 1.32 -7.95 -9.99
CA GLY A 20 2.33 -6.89 -9.82
C GLY A 20 1.86 -5.48 -10.19
N LYS A 21 0.63 -5.29 -10.67
CA LYS A 21 0.08 -3.99 -11.03
C LYS A 21 -0.75 -3.42 -9.88
N LEU A 22 -0.54 -2.13 -9.59
CA LEU A 22 -1.36 -1.38 -8.65
C LEU A 22 -2.75 -1.13 -9.25
N LEU A 23 -3.80 -1.56 -8.55
CA LEU A 23 -5.20 -1.34 -8.95
C LEU A 23 -5.85 -0.19 -8.17
N PHE A 24 -5.50 -0.06 -6.90
CA PHE A 24 -5.97 1.01 -6.02
C PHE A 24 -4.95 1.22 -4.89
N SER A 25 -4.79 2.46 -4.43
CA SER A 25 -3.96 2.77 -3.27
C SER A 25 -4.57 3.90 -2.43
N ALA A 26 -4.28 3.92 -1.13
CA ALA A 26 -4.80 4.92 -0.21
C ALA A 26 -3.81 5.23 0.91
N ILE A 27 -3.91 6.44 1.46
CA ILE A 27 -3.17 6.86 2.68
C ILE A 27 -4.18 7.21 3.75
N ILE A 28 -4.37 6.30 4.70
CA ILE A 28 -5.40 6.35 5.73
C ILE A 28 -4.82 6.98 7.00
N PRO A 29 -5.48 7.95 7.66
CA PRO A 29 -5.05 8.43 8.97
C PRO A 29 -4.99 7.28 10.00
N LYS A 30 -3.96 7.24 10.87
CA LYS A 30 -3.83 6.17 11.88
C LYS A 30 -5.05 6.06 12.79
N SER A 31 -5.73 7.17 13.07
CA SER A 31 -6.99 7.21 13.83
C SER A 31 -8.17 6.50 13.16
N LYS A 32 -8.00 5.98 11.94
CA LYS A 32 -9.00 5.25 11.16
C LYS A 32 -8.59 3.81 10.87
N GLU A 33 -7.65 3.25 11.64
CA GLU A 33 -7.21 1.86 11.51
C GLU A 33 -8.34 0.84 11.63
N GLU A 34 -9.37 1.12 12.44
CA GLU A 34 -10.58 0.29 12.52
C GLU A 34 -11.38 0.27 11.21
N VAL A 35 -11.41 1.39 10.48
CA VAL A 35 -12.07 1.48 9.17
C VAL A 35 -11.28 0.67 8.15
N LEU A 36 -9.94 0.75 8.19
CA LEU A 36 -9.05 -0.09 7.38
C LEU A 36 -9.29 -1.58 7.67
N ALA A 37 -9.30 -1.96 8.96
CA ALA A 37 -9.51 -3.34 9.37
C ALA A 37 -10.87 -3.86 8.88
N LYS A 38 -11.93 -3.05 9.03
CA LYS A 38 -13.26 -3.39 8.50
C LYS A 38 -13.25 -3.57 6.98
N ALA A 39 -12.65 -2.64 6.24
CA ALA A 39 -12.55 -2.72 4.78
C ALA A 39 -11.85 -4.00 4.33
N VAL A 40 -10.74 -4.37 4.99
CA VAL A 40 -9.96 -5.58 4.67
C VAL A 40 -10.72 -6.86 5.03
N LYS A 41 -11.36 -6.91 6.19
CA LYS A 41 -12.14 -8.09 6.63
C LYS A 41 -13.34 -8.35 5.73
N ASP A 42 -14.07 -7.28 5.39
CA ASP A 42 -15.33 -7.37 4.66
C ASP A 42 -15.11 -7.29 3.13
N ASN A 43 -13.88 -7.03 2.68
CA ASN A 43 -13.54 -6.68 1.29
C ASN A 43 -14.34 -5.46 0.77
N ASP A 44 -14.75 -4.56 1.66
CA ASP A 44 -15.49 -3.34 1.33
C ASP A 44 -14.54 -2.17 1.11
N TRP A 45 -13.93 -2.14 -0.07
CA TRP A 45 -12.91 -1.15 -0.43
C TRP A 45 -13.44 0.28 -0.52
N LYS A 46 -14.77 0.47 -0.69
CA LYS A 46 -15.41 1.78 -0.75
C LYS A 46 -15.18 2.60 0.51
N LEU A 47 -15.02 1.93 1.66
CA LEU A 47 -14.69 2.57 2.93
C LEU A 47 -13.37 3.37 2.87
N LEU A 48 -12.47 3.03 1.95
CA LEU A 48 -11.16 3.65 1.79
C LEU A 48 -11.11 4.72 0.68
N GLU A 49 -12.18 4.88 -0.11
CA GLU A 49 -12.21 5.72 -1.30
C GLU A 49 -11.82 7.18 -1.00
N GLN A 50 -12.31 7.73 0.11
CA GLN A 50 -12.01 9.11 0.54
C GLN A 50 -10.51 9.38 0.76
N TRP A 51 -9.69 8.34 0.92
CA TRP A 51 -8.25 8.43 1.13
C TRP A 51 -7.44 7.95 -0.08
N GLY A 52 -8.11 7.63 -1.19
CA GLY A 52 -7.50 7.12 -2.41
C GLY A 52 -6.42 8.05 -2.97
N LYS A 53 -5.37 7.46 -3.55
CA LYS A 53 -4.25 8.17 -4.19
C LYS A 53 -4.05 7.75 -5.64
N GLU A 54 -4.11 6.46 -5.92
CA GLU A 54 -4.00 5.91 -7.28
C GLU A 54 -5.15 4.95 -7.54
N GLY A 55 -5.53 4.82 -8.82
CA GLY A 55 -6.57 3.90 -9.25
C GLY A 55 -7.98 4.34 -8.88
N ASN A 56 -8.93 3.40 -8.98
CA ASN A 56 -10.35 3.66 -8.71
C ASN A 56 -10.97 2.47 -7.96
N VAL A 57 -11.66 2.75 -6.86
CA VAL A 57 -12.29 1.72 -6.02
C VAL A 57 -13.36 0.92 -6.75
N ALA A 58 -14.04 1.51 -7.73
CA ALA A 58 -15.04 0.82 -8.56
C ALA A 58 -14.41 -0.29 -9.40
N ALA A 59 -13.12 -0.19 -9.74
CA ALA A 59 -12.40 -1.24 -10.47
C ALA A 59 -12.11 -2.47 -9.60
N VAL A 60 -12.11 -2.31 -8.27
CA VAL A 60 -11.78 -3.38 -7.32
C VAL A 60 -12.95 -3.79 -6.42
N SER A 61 -14.14 -3.17 -6.57
CA SER A 61 -15.23 -3.29 -5.59
C SER A 61 -15.79 -4.69 -5.38
N ASN A 62 -15.60 -5.59 -6.35
CA ASN A 62 -16.05 -6.99 -6.28
C ASN A 62 -14.89 -7.98 -6.09
N MET A 63 -13.66 -7.48 -5.90
CA MET A 63 -12.49 -8.32 -5.74
C MET A 63 -12.29 -8.70 -4.28
N ILE A 64 -11.78 -9.92 -4.06
CA ILE A 64 -11.51 -10.46 -2.73
C ILE A 64 -10.00 -10.57 -2.52
N ALA A 65 -9.53 -10.12 -1.36
CA ALA A 65 -8.14 -10.24 -0.96
C ALA A 65 -7.80 -11.69 -0.59
N GLU A 66 -6.94 -12.35 -1.36
CA GLU A 66 -6.48 -13.71 -1.09
C GLU A 66 -5.40 -13.74 -0.01
N LYS A 67 -4.62 -12.66 0.07
CA LYS A 67 -3.50 -12.48 0.98
C LYS A 67 -3.37 -11.02 1.34
N VAL A 68 -3.19 -10.75 2.64
CA VAL A 68 -2.93 -9.42 3.18
C VAL A 68 -1.50 -9.41 3.71
N LEU A 69 -0.70 -8.47 3.24
CA LEU A 69 0.71 -8.34 3.58
C LEU A 69 0.87 -7.10 4.43
N LEU A 70 1.30 -7.30 5.67
CA LEU A 70 1.51 -6.24 6.64
C LEU A 70 3.01 -6.09 6.87
N GLY A 71 3.50 -4.88 6.66
CA GLY A 71 4.87 -4.57 7.02
C GLY A 71 5.09 -4.63 8.55
N ASP A 72 6.30 -5.02 8.96
CA ASP A 72 6.70 -5.17 10.36
C ASP A 72 7.08 -3.86 11.06
N GLY A 73 6.82 -2.71 10.43
CA GLY A 73 7.19 -1.38 10.87
C GLY A 73 6.44 -0.85 12.10
N THR A 74 6.47 0.48 12.26
CA THR A 74 5.96 1.14 13.47
C THR A 74 4.44 0.96 13.59
N SER A 75 3.97 0.52 14.75
CA SER A 75 2.54 0.27 15.03
C SER A 75 1.91 -0.84 14.18
N SER A 76 2.73 -1.80 13.72
CA SER A 76 2.28 -3.03 13.06
C SER A 76 1.50 -3.94 14.00
N ASN A 77 1.81 -3.94 15.30
CA ASN A 77 1.16 -4.79 16.30
C ASN A 77 -0.34 -4.50 16.47
N GLU A 78 -0.74 -3.23 16.46
CA GLU A 78 -2.14 -2.84 16.56
C GLU A 78 -2.93 -3.32 15.35
N ILE A 79 -2.44 -3.06 14.13
CA ILE A 79 -3.09 -3.53 12.89
C ILE A 79 -3.11 -5.05 12.83
N LYS A 80 -2.00 -5.70 13.20
CA LYS A 80 -1.92 -7.16 13.29
C LYS A 80 -3.00 -7.69 14.21
N SER A 81 -3.17 -7.11 15.40
CA SER A 81 -4.20 -7.54 16.36
C SER A 81 -5.62 -7.41 15.80
N LEU A 82 -5.89 -6.36 15.02
CA LEU A 82 -7.19 -6.15 14.39
C LEU A 82 -7.46 -7.16 13.29
N LEU A 83 -6.45 -7.54 12.50
CA LEU A 83 -6.61 -8.40 11.32
C LEU A 83 -6.40 -9.89 11.59
N LYS A 84 -5.67 -10.24 12.65
CA LYS A 84 -5.33 -11.62 12.98
C LYS A 84 -6.60 -12.47 13.02
N GLU A 85 -6.47 -13.73 12.58
CA GLU A 85 -7.51 -14.76 12.64
C GLU A 85 -8.71 -14.54 11.70
N THR A 86 -8.86 -13.35 11.09
CA THR A 86 -9.96 -13.06 10.15
C THR A 86 -9.50 -13.12 8.70
N VAL A 87 -8.23 -12.84 8.42
CA VAL A 87 -7.68 -12.81 7.05
C VAL A 87 -6.39 -13.61 6.96
N ASN A 88 -6.04 -14.02 5.74
CA ASN A 88 -4.75 -14.63 5.44
C ASN A 88 -3.63 -13.57 5.49
N LEU A 89 -3.14 -13.31 6.71
CA LEU A 89 -2.18 -12.26 7.02
C LEU A 89 -0.74 -12.79 7.00
N GLU A 90 0.13 -12.17 6.20
CA GLU A 90 1.56 -12.39 6.22
C GLU A 90 2.29 -11.13 6.71
N ILE A 91 3.27 -11.32 7.59
CA ILE A 91 4.15 -10.22 8.03
C ILE A 91 5.39 -10.21 7.14
N VAL A 92 5.71 -9.06 6.57
CA VAL A 92 6.86 -8.87 5.67
C VAL A 92 7.83 -7.89 6.28
N SER A 93 9.14 -8.20 6.23
CA SER A 93 10.16 -7.30 6.76
C SER A 93 10.39 -6.09 5.83
N GLU A 94 10.27 -4.87 6.36
CA GLU A 94 10.24 -3.62 5.60
C GLU A 94 11.61 -3.05 5.19
N TYR A 95 12.60 -3.88 4.83
CA TYR A 95 13.88 -3.31 4.38
C TYR A 95 13.70 -2.58 3.02
N GLU A 96 13.93 -1.25 3.03
CA GLU A 96 13.93 -0.35 1.86
C GLU A 96 12.59 -0.18 1.11
N THR A 97 11.45 -0.48 1.74
CA THR A 97 10.11 -0.30 1.12
C THR A 97 9.83 1.16 0.74
N THR A 98 10.30 2.14 1.52
CA THR A 98 10.18 3.56 1.19
C THR A 98 10.99 3.96 -0.05
N LEU A 99 12.20 3.40 -0.23
CA LEU A 99 13.01 3.65 -1.43
C LEU A 99 12.35 3.05 -2.67
N LYS A 100 11.89 1.79 -2.58
CA LYS A 100 11.11 1.12 -3.63
C LYS A 100 9.82 1.87 -3.94
N GLY A 101 9.11 2.38 -2.93
CA GLY A 101 7.91 3.20 -3.09
C GLY A 101 8.19 4.47 -3.91
N ARG A 102 9.35 5.10 -3.72
CA ARG A 102 9.78 6.25 -4.53
C ARG A 102 10.06 5.87 -5.98
N GLU A 103 10.66 4.70 -6.22
CA GLU A 103 10.86 4.20 -7.58
C GLU A 103 9.53 3.94 -8.28
N LEU A 104 8.60 3.26 -7.59
CA LEU A 104 7.24 3.01 -8.06
C LEU A 104 6.49 4.32 -8.38
N TYR A 105 6.67 5.37 -7.56
CA TYR A 105 6.11 6.69 -7.84
C TYR A 105 6.56 7.23 -9.19
N TRP A 106 7.86 7.19 -9.50
CA TRP A 106 8.39 7.70 -10.77
C TRP A 106 8.08 6.80 -11.96
N GLN A 107 7.82 5.51 -11.75
CA GLN A 107 7.30 4.62 -12.79
C GLN A 107 5.87 5.00 -13.18
N LEU A 108 5.00 5.23 -12.19
CA LEU A 108 3.62 5.69 -12.40
C LEU A 108 3.57 7.11 -12.98
N HIS A 109 4.35 8.01 -12.39
CA HIS A 109 4.38 9.44 -12.71
C HIS A 109 5.66 9.79 -13.48
N SER A 110 5.79 9.20 -14.67
CA SER A 110 6.97 9.37 -15.51
C SER A 110 7.32 10.86 -15.72
N PRO A 111 8.55 11.28 -15.38
CA PRO A 111 8.99 12.67 -15.54
C PRO A 111 8.92 13.11 -17.01
N LYS A 112 8.59 14.39 -17.25
CA LYS A 112 8.49 14.97 -18.59
C LYS A 112 9.63 15.96 -18.85
N GLY A 113 10.04 16.11 -20.11
CA GLY A 113 11.07 17.08 -20.53
C GLY A 113 12.43 16.87 -19.86
N LEU A 114 13.08 17.98 -19.46
CA LEU A 114 14.42 17.98 -18.84
C LEU A 114 14.49 17.20 -17.52
N TRP A 115 13.36 17.03 -16.83
CA TRP A 115 13.29 16.23 -15.61
C TRP A 115 13.69 14.76 -15.83
N LYS A 116 13.59 14.24 -17.07
CA LYS A 116 14.09 12.89 -17.42
C LYS A 116 15.58 12.72 -17.18
N LEU A 117 16.37 13.80 -17.27
CA LEU A 117 17.83 13.77 -17.12
C LEU A 117 18.30 13.79 -15.66
N ILE A 118 17.43 14.20 -14.73
CA ILE A 118 17.74 14.24 -13.30
C ILE A 118 17.57 12.84 -12.72
N PRO A 119 18.55 12.21 -12.06
CA PRO A 119 18.38 10.90 -11.41
C PRO A 119 17.18 10.86 -10.45
N THR A 120 16.45 9.75 -10.40
CA THR A 120 15.26 9.56 -9.54
C THR A 120 15.57 9.77 -8.05
N SER A 121 16.79 9.44 -7.62
CA SER A 121 17.26 9.66 -6.25
C SER A 121 17.28 11.13 -5.84
N LEU A 122 17.49 12.05 -6.79
CA LEU A 122 17.51 13.49 -6.56
C LEU A 122 16.13 14.15 -6.70
N ARG A 123 15.11 13.39 -7.08
CA ARG A 123 13.74 13.90 -7.22
C ARG A 123 12.94 13.61 -5.96
N THR A 124 12.24 14.61 -5.48
CA THR A 124 11.29 14.48 -4.37
C THR A 124 9.88 14.28 -4.92
N PRO A 125 9.16 13.21 -4.55
CA PRO A 125 7.75 13.05 -4.90
C PRO A 125 6.91 14.25 -4.46
N ALA A 126 5.93 14.64 -5.26
CA ALA A 126 5.08 15.80 -4.96
C ALA A 126 4.04 15.52 -3.86
N ARG A 127 3.91 14.25 -3.44
CA ARG A 127 3.03 13.80 -2.37
C ARG A 127 3.73 12.76 -1.51
N ASP A 128 3.12 12.48 -0.38
CA ASP A 128 3.44 11.34 0.44
C ASP A 128 3.31 10.02 -0.32
N ILE A 129 4.09 8.99 0.03
CA ILE A 129 4.22 7.75 -0.76
C ILE A 129 4.05 6.46 0.06
N ASP A 130 3.49 6.52 1.28
CA ASP A 130 3.29 5.31 2.12
C ASP A 130 2.39 4.28 1.41
N ASP A 131 1.42 4.74 0.61
CA ASP A 131 0.58 3.86 -0.23
C ASP A 131 1.42 3.07 -1.26
N LEU A 132 2.50 3.66 -1.77
CA LEU A 132 3.42 2.99 -2.68
C LEU A 132 4.47 2.15 -1.95
N ALA A 133 4.80 2.49 -0.70
CA ALA A 133 5.54 1.58 0.19
C ALA A 133 4.71 0.32 0.47
N ALA A 134 3.40 0.46 0.68
CA ALA A 134 2.48 -0.68 0.80
C ALA A 134 2.44 -1.54 -0.48
N TRP A 135 2.50 -0.93 -1.67
CA TRP A 135 2.69 -1.68 -2.93
C TRP A 135 4.05 -2.39 -2.96
N ALA A 136 5.13 -1.73 -2.54
CA ALA A 136 6.45 -2.33 -2.48
C ALA A 136 6.49 -3.56 -1.53
N ILE A 137 5.74 -3.55 -0.42
CA ILE A 137 5.57 -4.69 0.48
C ILE A 137 4.99 -5.90 -0.27
N VAL A 138 3.94 -5.69 -1.09
CA VAL A 138 3.36 -6.77 -1.90
C VAL A 138 4.37 -7.34 -2.88
N ASN A 139 5.12 -6.47 -3.56
CA ASN A 139 6.15 -6.88 -4.52
C ASN A 139 7.32 -7.61 -3.83
N ALA A 140 7.65 -7.26 -2.59
CA ALA A 140 8.72 -7.92 -1.84
C ALA A 140 8.37 -9.39 -1.51
N SER A 141 7.15 -9.67 -1.06
CA SER A 141 6.70 -11.05 -0.79
C SER A 141 6.63 -11.91 -2.05
N ALA A 142 6.27 -11.34 -3.20
CA ALA A 142 6.23 -12.07 -4.46
C ALA A 142 7.60 -12.57 -4.95
N ASN A 143 8.71 -12.07 -4.39
CA ASN A 143 10.07 -12.57 -4.68
C ASN A 143 10.56 -13.63 -3.69
N LEU A 144 9.73 -14.00 -2.70
CA LEU A 144 10.03 -15.03 -1.69
C LEU A 144 9.25 -16.33 -1.93
N ASP A 145 8.26 -16.30 -2.82
CA ASP A 145 7.50 -17.46 -3.32
C ASP A 145 8.23 -18.08 -4.53
#